data_AF-A0A958UCE4-F1
#
_entry.id   AF-A0A958UCE4-F1
#
_cell.length_a   1.000
_cell.length_b   1.000
_cell.length_c   1.000
_cell.angle_alpha   90.00
_cell.angle_beta   90.00
_cell.angle_gamma   90.00
#
_symmetry.space_group_name_H-M   'P 1'
#
loop_
_entity.id
_entity.type
_entity.pdbx_description
1 polymer ?
#
loop_
_entity_poly.entity_id
_entity_poly.type
_entity_poly.pdbx_seq_one_letter_code
_entity_poly.pdbx_strand_id
1 'polypeptide(L)'
;MGLVENLKAYFKKKENNETTGKAPEGVCPNCWGHQNWEGEYYSFMKGQKGNPSEETYNNFIADVARKLDKITINPNTYTCETCKVSYQHDH
;
A
#
# COMPACT_ATOMS: atom_id res chain seq x y z
N MET A 1 -10.36 -10.10 -0.27
CA MET A 1 -9.18 -9.63 -1.04
C MET A 1 -8.02 -9.53 -0.08
N GLY A 2 -6.86 -10.07 -0.46
CA GLY A 2 -5.64 -10.01 0.35
C GLY A 2 -4.93 -8.65 0.23
N LEU A 3 -4.01 -8.38 1.16
CA LEU A 3 -3.20 -7.16 1.18
C LEU A 3 -2.52 -6.85 -0.16
N VAL A 4 -1.97 -7.89 -0.82
CA VAL A 4 -1.33 -7.79 -2.14
C VAL A 4 -2.32 -7.31 -3.21
N GLU A 5 -3.55 -7.83 -3.21
CA GLU A 5 -4.57 -7.42 -4.17
C GLU A 5 -4.99 -5.96 -3.96
N ASN A 6 -5.14 -5.56 -2.70
CA ASN A 6 -5.48 -4.19 -2.32
C ASN A 6 -4.37 -3.21 -2.77
N LEU A 7 -3.10 -3.58 -2.63
CA LEU A 7 -1.97 -2.79 -3.12
C LEU A 7 -1.98 -2.64 -4.64
N LYS A 8 -2.18 -3.75 -5.38
CA LYS A 8 -2.26 -3.71 -6.85
C LYS A 8 -3.40 -2.80 -7.30
N ALA A 9 -4.58 -2.94 -6.70
CA ALA A 9 -5.73 -2.10 -7.00
C ALA A 9 -5.44 -0.61 -6.70
N TYR A 10 -4.77 -0.32 -5.57
CA TYR A 10 -4.39 1.04 -5.20
C TYR A 10 -3.46 1.69 -6.22
N PHE A 11 -2.35 1.04 -6.56
CA PHE A 11 -1.39 1.58 -7.52
C PHE A 11 -1.97 1.68 -8.94
N LYS A 12 -2.79 0.71 -9.36
CA LYS A 12 -3.46 0.77 -10.65
C LYS A 12 -4.42 1.97 -10.75
N LYS A 13 -5.21 2.21 -9.71
CA LYS A 13 -6.06 3.41 -9.62
C LYS A 13 -5.24 4.70 -9.68
N LYS A 14 -4.10 4.75 -8.98
CA LYS A 14 -3.16 5.89 -9.05
C LYS A 14 -2.64 6.13 -10.46
N GLU A 15 -2.23 5.07 -11.15
CA GLU A 15 -1.75 5.14 -12.54
C GLU A 15 -2.84 5.66 -13.49
N ASN A 16 -4.08 5.20 -13.29
CA ASN A 16 -5.25 5.66 -14.03
C ASN A 16 -5.74 7.06 -13.64
N ASN A 17 -5.06 7.76 -12.71
CA ASN A 17 -5.53 9.04 -12.14
C ASN A 17 -6.92 8.95 -11.48
N GLU A 18 -7.29 7.77 -10.99
CA GLU A 18 -8.53 7.55 -10.27
C GLU A 18 -8.41 8.03 -8.81
N THR A 19 -9.56 8.41 -8.23
CA THR A 19 -9.63 8.78 -6.82
C THR A 19 -9.25 7.60 -5.94
N THR A 20 -8.15 7.75 -5.20
CA THR A 20 -7.65 6.76 -4.24
C THR A 20 -7.68 7.33 -2.84
N GLY A 21 -7.82 6.45 -1.85
CA GLY A 21 -7.71 6.84 -0.44
C GLY A 21 -6.28 7.25 -0.06
N LYS A 22 -6.10 7.63 1.21
CA LYS A 22 -4.77 7.92 1.77
C LYS A 22 -3.85 6.69 1.82
N ALA A 23 -4.41 5.49 1.78
CA ALA A 23 -3.69 4.23 1.76
C ALA A 23 -4.55 3.10 1.15
N PRO A 24 -3.94 1.95 0.81
CA PRO A 24 -4.65 0.74 0.44
C PRO A 24 -5.52 0.20 1.58
N GLU A 25 -6.59 -0.50 1.24
CA GLU A 25 -7.43 -1.18 2.24
C GLU A 25 -6.62 -2.18 3.08
N GLY A 26 -6.80 -2.13 4.40
CA GLY A 26 -6.05 -2.95 5.36
C GLY A 26 -4.70 -2.37 5.80
N VAL A 27 -4.29 -1.24 5.23
CA VAL A 27 -3.02 -0.57 5.56
C VAL A 27 -3.29 0.70 6.36
N CYS A 28 -2.45 0.94 7.37
CA CYS A 28 -2.49 2.16 8.17
C CYS A 28 -2.15 3.42 7.33
N PRO A 29 -3.07 4.37 7.13
CA PRO A 29 -2.81 5.57 6.33
C PRO A 29 -1.72 6.48 6.89
N ASN A 30 -1.57 6.57 8.22
CA ASN A 30 -0.48 7.35 8.80
C ASN A 30 0.89 6.74 8.51
N CYS A 31 1.03 5.42 8.64
CA CYS A 31 2.31 4.75 8.37
C CYS A 31 2.60 4.70 6.87
N TRP A 32 1.57 4.54 6.04
CA TRP A 32 1.70 4.57 4.58
C TRP A 32 2.29 5.89 4.08
N GLY A 33 1.70 7.01 4.51
CA GLY A 33 2.18 8.35 4.14
C GLY A 33 3.58 8.66 4.68
N HIS A 34 3.94 8.13 5.85
CA HIS A 34 5.27 8.33 6.42
C HIS A 34 6.37 7.59 5.65
N GLN A 35 6.08 6.42 5.10
CA GLN A 35 7.05 5.62 4.34
C GLN A 35 7.20 6.05 2.88
N ASN A 36 6.40 7.00 2.39
CA ASN A 36 6.48 7.54 1.03
C ASN A 36 6.46 6.46 -0.08
N TRP A 37 5.61 5.44 0.09
CA TRP A 37 5.45 4.33 -0.86
C TRP A 37 5.08 4.77 -2.28
N GLU A 38 4.39 5.89 -2.41
CA GLU A 38 4.03 6.48 -3.70
C GLU A 38 5.28 6.93 -4.48
N GLY A 39 6.26 7.53 -3.79
CA GLY A 39 7.54 7.94 -4.38
C GLY A 39 8.42 6.74 -4.77
N GLU A 40 8.45 5.69 -3.94
CA GLU A 40 9.11 4.41 -4.25
C GLU A 40 8.49 3.78 -5.50
N TYR A 41 7.16 3.70 -5.57
CA TYR A 41 6.44 3.18 -6.73
C TYR A 41 6.72 3.98 -8.00
N TYR A 42 6.69 5.32 -7.92
CA TYR A 42 7.03 6.17 -9.05
C TYR A 42 8.46 5.96 -9.54
N SER A 43 9.41 5.84 -8.61
CA SER A 43 10.82 5.59 -8.92
C SER A 43 11.03 4.21 -9.56
N PHE A 44 10.34 3.19 -9.04
CA PHE A 44 10.31 1.84 -9.59
C PHE A 44 9.76 1.84 -11.02
N MET A 45 8.58 2.44 -11.24
CA MET A 45 7.97 2.54 -12.56
C MET A 45 8.88 3.27 -13.54
N LYS A 46 9.49 4.39 -13.12
CA LYS A 46 10.45 5.14 -13.94
C LYS A 46 11.67 4.30 -14.31
N GLY A 47 12.22 3.53 -13.37
CA GLY A 47 13.33 2.59 -13.61
C GLY A 47 12.95 1.49 -14.61
N GLN A 48 11.68 1.06 -14.57
CA GLN A 48 11.10 0.05 -15.48
C GLN A 48 10.53 0.66 -16.77
N LYS A 49 10.83 1.93 -17.08
CA LYS A 49 10.33 2.66 -18.26
C LYS A 49 8.79 2.69 -18.38
N GLY A 50 8.10 2.63 -17.24
CA GLY A 50 6.64 2.62 -17.14
C GLY A 50 6.00 1.28 -17.52
N ASN A 51 6.78 0.24 -17.82
CA ASN A 51 6.26 -1.06 -18.22
C ASN A 51 7.06 -2.21 -17.58
N PRO A 52 6.96 -2.40 -16.25
CA PRO A 52 7.56 -3.56 -15.60
C PRO A 52 6.93 -4.86 -16.08
N SER A 53 7.73 -5.92 -16.20
CA SER A 53 7.18 -7.27 -16.39
C SER A 53 6.32 -7.68 -15.20
N GLU A 54 5.33 -8.56 -15.44
CA GLU A 54 4.41 -9.02 -14.39
C GLU A 54 5.15 -9.57 -13.17
N GLU A 55 6.21 -10.36 -13.39
CA GLU A 55 7.05 -10.89 -12.31
C GLU A 55 7.73 -9.77 -11.50
N THR A 56 8.29 -8.77 -12.18
CA THR A 56 8.97 -7.63 -11.54
C THR A 56 8.00 -6.78 -10.72
N TYR A 57 6.82 -6.52 -11.28
CA TYR A 57 5.75 -5.81 -10.58
C TYR A 57 5.25 -6.60 -9.37
N ASN A 58 5.01 -7.91 -9.53
CA ASN A 58 4.59 -8.78 -8.44
C ASN A 58 5.64 -8.83 -7.32
N ASN A 59 6.92 -8.90 -7.66
CA ASN A 59 8.01 -8.87 -6.70
C ASN A 59 8.07 -7.55 -5.93
N PHE A 60 7.89 -6.40 -6.60
CA PHE A 60 7.82 -5.10 -5.94
C PHE A 60 6.63 -5.04 -4.96
N ILE A 61 5.43 -5.43 -5.39
CA ILE A 61 4.25 -5.44 -4.52
C ILE A 61 4.42 -6.40 -3.35
N ALA A 62 5.06 -7.57 -3.56
CA ALA A 62 5.35 -8.52 -2.49
C ALA A 62 6.36 -7.96 -1.48
N ASP A 63 7.38 -7.23 -1.92
CA ASP A 63 8.33 -6.54 -1.04
C ASP A 63 7.64 -5.47 -0.20
N VAL A 64 6.81 -4.63 -0.84
CA VAL A 64 5.97 -3.64 -0.15
C VAL A 64 5.10 -4.36 0.88
N ALA A 65 4.33 -5.37 0.49
CA ALA A 65 3.45 -6.13 1.39
C ALA A 65 4.20 -6.73 2.60
N ARG A 66 5.41 -7.25 2.42
CA ARG A 66 6.26 -7.75 3.52
C ARG A 66 6.69 -6.65 4.48
N LYS A 67 6.96 -5.45 3.98
CA LYS A 67 7.26 -4.28 4.83
C LYS A 67 6.01 -3.72 5.49
N LEU A 68 4.85 -3.89 4.85
CA LEU A 68 3.55 -3.54 5.41
C LEU A 68 3.09 -4.47 6.52
N ASP A 69 3.58 -5.71 6.59
CA ASP A 69 3.22 -6.69 7.63
C ASP A 69 3.33 -6.14 9.06
N LYS A 70 4.23 -5.18 9.30
CA LYS A 70 4.38 -4.49 10.60
C LYS A 70 3.47 -3.27 10.79
N ILE A 71 2.90 -2.73 9.71
CA ILE A 71 2.06 -1.52 9.70
C ILE A 71 0.62 -1.79 9.22
N THR A 72 0.24 -3.05 9.04
CA THR A 72 -1.14 -3.48 8.79
C THR A 72 -2.00 -3.13 10.00
N ILE A 73 -3.27 -2.85 9.75
CA ILE A 73 -4.24 -2.61 10.82
C ILE A 73 -4.66 -3.97 11.35
N ASN A 74 -4.52 -4.18 12.66
CA ASN A 74 -4.99 -5.40 13.28
C ASN A 74 -6.52 -5.46 13.15
N PRO A 75 -7.10 -6.52 12.56
CA PRO A 75 -8.53 -6.59 12.29
C PRO A 75 -9.39 -6.69 13.55
N ASN A 76 -8.83 -7.15 14.68
CA ASN A 76 -9.57 -7.30 15.93
C ASN A 76 -9.63 -5.97 16.71
N THR A 77 -8.52 -5.24 16.74
CA THR A 77 -8.39 -4.01 17.54
C THR A 77 -8.51 -2.74 16.72
N TYR A 78 -8.51 -2.86 15.38
CA TYR A 78 -8.44 -1.75 14.42
C TYR A 78 -7.31 -0.76 14.72
N THR A 79 -6.25 -1.25 15.37
CA THR A 79 -5.06 -0.48 15.70
C THR A 79 -3.92 -0.85 14.78
N CYS A 80 -3.17 0.16 14.35
CA CYS A 80 -1.88 -0.07 13.73
C CYS A 80 -0.83 -0.31 14.83
N GLU A 81 -0.13 -1.43 14.79
CA GLU A 81 0.88 -1.76 15.81
C GLU A 81 2.10 -0.83 15.77
N THR A 82 2.42 -0.28 14.59
CA THR A 82 3.58 0.61 14.43
C THR A 82 3.33 2.02 14.99
N CYS A 83 2.24 2.69 14.60
CA CYS A 83 1.97 4.04 15.09
C CYS A 83 1.06 4.08 16.32
N LYS A 84 0.56 2.92 16.78
CA LYS A 84 -0.38 2.76 17.90
C LYS A 84 -1.66 3.61 17.79
N VAL A 85 -2.01 4.01 16.55
CA VAL A 85 -3.23 4.77 16.27
C VAL A 85 -4.36 3.77 16.04
N SER A 86 -5.44 3.94 16.79
CA SER A 86 -6.71 3.27 16.56
C SER A 86 -7.47 4.00 15.45
N TYR A 87 -7.74 3.29 14.36
CA TYR A 87 -8.68 3.75 13.34
C TYR A 87 -10.04 3.21 13.76
N GLN A 88 -10.74 3.94 14.65
CA GLN A 88 -12.14 3.63 14.89
C GLN A 88 -12.86 3.79 13.55
N HIS A 89 -13.39 2.67 13.05
CA HIS A 89 -14.32 2.66 11.94
C HIS A 89 -15.56 3.40 12.45
N ASP A 90 -15.65 4.70 12.16
CA ASP A 90 -16.89 5.44 12.34
C ASP A 90 -17.86 4.87 11.29
N HIS A 91 -18.75 3.97 11.75
CA HIS A 91 -19.83 3.38 10.96
C HIS A 91 -21.15 4.05 11.35
#